data_AF-A0A543ARH6-F1
#
_entry.id   AF-A0A543ARH6-F1
#
_cell.length_a   1.000
_cell.length_b   1.000
_cell.length_c   1.000
_cell.angle_alpha   90.00
_cell.angle_beta   90.00
_cell.angle_gamma   90.00
#
_symmetry.space_group_name_H-M   'P 1'
#
loop_
_entity.id
_entity.type
_entity.pdbx_description
1 polymer ?
#
loop_
_entity_poly.entity_id
_entity_poly.type
_entity_poly.pdbx_seq_one_letter_code
_entity_poly.pdbx_strand_id
1 'polypeptide(L)' 'MSTDTLTRAWTDVEFRAGLSTDELAGIDHPAGDLDAELEELLLPEAAIPTTGCTKWSGSPNCCC' A
#
# COMPACT_ATOMS: atom_id res chain seq x y z
N MET A 1 -3.73 -13.34 -17.29
CA MET A 1 -2.53 -14.05 -16.79
C MET A 1 -2.96 -14.98 -15.66
N SER A 2 -2.31 -16.14 -15.45
CA SER A 2 -2.66 -17.02 -14.31
C SER A 2 -2.06 -16.48 -13.00
N THR A 3 -2.66 -16.84 -11.86
CA THR A 3 -2.19 -16.43 -10.54
C THR A 3 -0.76 -16.89 -10.27
N ASP A 4 -0.41 -18.12 -10.67
CA ASP A 4 0.94 -18.67 -10.51
C ASP A 4 1.99 -17.87 -11.29
N THR A 5 1.67 -17.45 -12.52
CA THR A 5 2.57 -16.61 -13.33
C THR A 5 2.76 -15.24 -12.69
N LEU A 6 1.69 -14.66 -12.15
CA LEU A 6 1.70 -13.37 -11.47
C LEU A 6 2.56 -13.44 -10.20
N THR A 7 2.36 -14.45 -9.36
CA THR A 7 3.20 -14.68 -8.17
C THR A 7 4.66 -14.84 -8.56
N ARG A 8 4.96 -15.67 -9.57
CA ARG A 8 6.34 -15.91 -10.00
C ARG A 8 7.01 -14.64 -10.54
N ALA A 9 6.28 -13.80 -11.27
CA ALA A 9 6.78 -12.51 -11.75
C ALA A 9 7.16 -11.53 -10.62
N TRP A 10 6.57 -11.66 -9.44
CA TRP A 10 6.90 -10.83 -8.28
C TRP A 10 7.96 -11.45 -7.35
N THR A 11 8.02 -12.78 -7.28
CA THR A 11 8.95 -13.48 -6.35
C THR A 11 10.26 -13.91 -7.00
N ASP A 12 10.30 -14.05 -8.33
CA ASP A 12 11.47 -14.53 -9.08
C ASP A 12 11.98 -13.44 -10.03
N VAL A 13 13.15 -12.89 -9.71
CA VAL A 13 13.78 -11.78 -10.43
C VAL A 13 14.25 -12.21 -11.82
N GLU A 14 14.74 -13.44 -11.98
CA GLU A 14 15.22 -13.94 -13.28
C GLU A 14 14.04 -14.18 -14.22
N PHE A 15 12.95 -14.73 -13.69
CA PHE A 15 11.72 -14.88 -14.44
C PHE A 15 11.17 -13.52 -14.89
N ARG A 16 11.12 -12.53 -14.00
CA ARG A 16 10.66 -11.16 -14.33
C ARG A 16 11.54 -10.49 -15.39
N ALA A 17 12.85 -10.66 -15.30
CA ALA A 17 13.80 -10.08 -16.26
C ALA A 17 13.66 -10.67 -17.67
N GLY A 18 13.11 -11.88 -17.79
CA GLY A 18 12.85 -12.54 -19.07
C GLY A 18 11.55 -12.13 -19.76
N LEU A 19 10.70 -11.35 -19.12
CA LEU A 19 9.41 -10.92 -19.68
C LEU A 19 9.59 -9.75 -20.65
N SER A 20 8.77 -9.75 -21.71
CA SER A 20 8.67 -8.63 -22.64
C SER A 20 8.00 -7.41 -21.99
N THR A 21 8.14 -6.24 -22.62
CA THR A 21 7.47 -5.01 -22.17
C THR A 21 5.95 -5.15 -22.12
N ASP A 22 5.35 -5.86 -23.09
CA ASP A 22 3.91 -6.10 -23.14
C ASP A 22 3.44 -7.03 -22.02
N GLU A 23 4.24 -8.05 -21.69
CA GLU A 23 3.96 -8.96 -20.56
C GLU A 23 4.11 -8.24 -19.21
N LEU A 24 5.13 -7.37 -19.07
CA LEU A 24 5.33 -6.56 -17.88
C LEU A 24 4.20 -5.55 -17.66
N ALA A 25 3.69 -4.94 -18.73
CA ALA A 25 2.55 -4.02 -18.65
C ALA A 25 1.26 -4.71 -18.17
N GLY A 26 1.14 -6.02 -18.36
CA GLY A 26 0.01 -6.82 -17.89
C GLY A 26 0.18 -7.42 -16.49
N ILE A 27 1.28 -7.13 -15.79
CA ILE A 27 1.51 -7.59 -14.41
C ILE A 27 1.01 -6.51 -13.44
N ASP A 28 -0.17 -6.75 -12.87
CA ASP A 28 -0.67 -5.93 -11.78
C ASP A 28 0.21 -6.09 -10.52
N HIS A 29 0.37 -4.99 -9.79
CA HIS A 29 1.06 -5.01 -8.51
C HIS A 29 0.19 -5.75 -7.47
N PRO A 30 0.74 -6.69 -6.68
CA PRO A 30 -0.04 -7.49 -5.74
C PRO A 30 -0.61 -6.65 -4.58
N ALA A 31 -0.04 -5.47 -4.34
CA ALA A 31 -0.57 -4.49 -3.40
C ALA A 31 -1.69 -3.60 -3.99
N GLY A 32 -2.14 -3.86 -5.22
CA GLY A 32 -3.14 -3.03 -5.90
C GLY A 32 -2.55 -1.73 -6.47
N ASP A 33 -3.43 -0.82 -6.84
CA ASP A 33 -3.09 0.51 -7.36
C ASP A 33 -2.88 1.49 -6.19
N LEU A 34 -1.63 1.64 -5.79
CA LEU A 34 -1.25 2.52 -4.68
C LEU A 34 -1.58 3.99 -4.97
N ASP A 35 -1.60 4.40 -6.24
CA ASP A 35 -1.92 5.78 -6.62
C ASP A 35 -3.43 6.03 -6.45
N ALA A 36 -4.27 5.06 -6.80
CA ALA A 36 -5.71 5.12 -6.55
C ALA A 36 -6.03 5.13 -5.04
N GLU A 37 -5.38 4.27 -4.25
CA GLU A 37 -5.54 4.29 -2.77
C GLU A 37 -5.05 5.60 -2.16
N LEU A 38 -3.97 6.18 -2.68
CA LEU A 38 -3.47 7.48 -2.24
C LEU A 38 -4.43 8.61 -2.62
N GLU A 39 -5.04 8.57 -3.81
CA GLU A 39 -6.05 9.55 -4.23
C GLU A 39 -7.30 9.48 -3.33
N GLU A 40 -7.74 8.28 -2.93
CA GLU A 40 -8.81 8.10 -1.94
C GLU A 40 -8.45 8.66 -0.56
N LEU A 41 -7.20 8.52 -0.12
CA LEU A 41 -6.70 9.12 1.13
C LEU A 41 -6.51 10.64 1.05
N LEU A 42 -6.26 11.18 -0.15
CA LEU A 42 -6.11 12.61 -0.41
C LEU A 42 -7.45 13.32 -0.60
N LEU A 43 -8.57 12.57 -0.70
CA LEU A 43 -9.90 13.16 -0.53
C LEU A 43 -9.91 13.81 0.86
N PRO A 44 -10.05 15.15 0.94
CA PRO A 44 -9.98 15.81 2.23
C PRO A 44 -11.10 15.25 3.09
N GLU A 45 -10.74 14.86 4.30
CA GLU A 45 -11.65 14.57 5.41
C GLU A 45 -12.35 15.87 5.83
N ALA A 46 -13.03 16.51 4.88
CA ALA A 46 -13.69 17.79 4.99
C ALA A 46 -15.15 17.55 5.39
N ALA A 47 -15.37 17.01 6.60
CA ALA A 47 -16.62 17.20 7.33
C ALA A 47 -16.65 16.59 8.74
N ILE A 48 -15.57 16.01 9.27
CA ILE A 48 -15.60 15.56 10.66
C ILE A 48 -15.09 16.71 11.53
N PRO A 49 -15.95 17.41 12.30
CA PRO A 49 -15.45 18.32 13.32
C PRO A 49 -14.55 17.49 14.22
N THR A 50 -13.28 17.83 14.28
CA THR A 50 -12.33 17.21 15.19
C THR A 50 -12.87 17.40 16.60
N THR A 51 -13.54 16.39 17.16
CA THR A 51 -13.80 16.33 18.59
C THR A 51 -12.42 16.23 19.21
N GLY A 52 -11.90 17.38 19.66
CA GLY A 52 -10.54 17.54 20.13
C GLY A 52 -10.16 16.39 21.03
N CYS A 53 -9.40 15.44 20.50
CA CYS A 53 -8.80 14.38 21.30
C CYS A 53 -8.00 15.11 22.37
N THR A 54 -8.45 15.02 23.62
CA THR A 54 -7.70 15.52 24.76
C THR A 54 -6.32 14.91 24.70
N LYS A 55 -5.31 15.76 24.51
CA LYS A 55 -3.88 15.44 24.58
C LYS A 55 -3.67 14.39 25.69
N TRP A 56 -3.16 13.21 25.32
CA TRP A 56 -2.91 12.14 26.28
C TRP A 56 -2.05 12.67 27.43
N SER A 57 -2.58 12.63 28.66
CA SER A 57 -1.92 13.11 29.88
C SER A 57 -1.25 11.97 30.66
N GLY A 58 -0.86 10.88 29.99
CA GLY A 58 -0.20 9.76 30.65
C GLY A 58 1.16 10.18 31.17
N SER A 59 1.35 10.14 32.49
CA SER A 59 2.68 10.29 33.11
C SER A 59 3.62 9.21 32.55
N PRO A 60 4.89 9.54 32.22
CA PRO A 60 5.86 8.52 31.90
C PRO A 60 6.00 7.62 33.12
N ASN A 61 5.77 6.31 32.95
CA ASN A 61 6.14 5.32 33.94
C ASN A 61 7.66 5.42 34.17
N CYS A 62 8.08 6.17 35.18
CA CYS A 62 9.35 5.93 35.82
C CYS A 62 9.19 4.59 36.57
N CYS A 63 9.59 3.50 35.93
CA CYS A 63 9.70 2.22 36.61
C CYS A 63 10.64 2.40 37.83
N CYS A 64 10.12 2.07 39.00
CA CYS A 64 10.90 1.87 40.23
C CYS A 64 11.87 0.70 40.09
#